data_AF-A0A4R1G626-F1
#
_entry.id   AF-A0A4R1G626-F1
#
_cell.length_a   1.000
_cell.length_b   1.000
_cell.length_c   1.000
_cell.angle_alpha   90.00
_cell.angle_beta   90.00
_cell.angle_gamma   90.00
#
_symmetry.space_group_name_H-M   'P 1'
#
loop_
_entity.id
_entity.type
_entity.pdbx_description
1 polymer ?
#
loop_
_entity_poly.entity_id
_entity_poly.type
_entity_poly.pdbx_seq_one_letter_code
_entity_poly.pdbx_strand_id
1 'polypeptide(L)'
;MLSDEFIAAVEKAFTIKGFDLKVEFRDLETWDEAIFHTQSLLSSRNVSYVSYHHTFTVEYLLENGNLISISYKPTGAGDFDGQGY
;
A
#
# COMPACT_ATOMS: atom_id res chain seq x y z
N MET A 1 11.38 -8.45 -2.83
CA MET A 1 10.81 -9.48 -1.93
C MET A 1 10.06 -8.83 -0.78
N LEU A 2 8.74 -8.98 -0.80
CA LEU A 2 7.86 -8.52 0.27
C LEU A 2 8.16 -9.24 1.59
N SER A 3 8.14 -8.51 2.69
CA SER A 3 8.28 -9.09 4.03
C SER A 3 7.02 -9.88 4.39
N ASP A 4 7.17 -11.05 5.01
CA ASP A 4 6.05 -11.85 5.55
C ASP A 4 5.12 -11.03 6.47
N GLU A 5 5.67 -10.02 7.13
CA GLU A 5 4.92 -9.10 7.99
C GLU A 5 3.90 -8.27 7.20
N PHE A 6 4.23 -7.84 5.98
CA PHE A 6 3.31 -7.12 5.11
C PHE A 6 2.16 -8.02 4.67
N ILE A 7 2.47 -9.25 4.25
CA ILE A 7 1.47 -10.24 3.81
C ILE A 7 0.48 -10.50 4.95
N ALA A 8 0.99 -10.78 6.15
CA ALA A 8 0.16 -10.99 7.33
C ALA A 8 -0.68 -9.76 7.71
N ALA A 9 -0.14 -8.54 7.52
CA ALA A 9 -0.86 -7.31 7.81
C ALA A 9 -2.01 -7.05 6.81
N VAL A 10 -1.80 -7.34 5.52
CA VAL A 10 -2.84 -7.27 4.48
C VAL A 10 -3.96 -8.27 4.80
N GLU A 11 -3.62 -9.50 5.19
CA GLU A 11 -4.62 -10.50 5.59
C GLU A 11 -5.42 -10.10 6.85
N LYS A 12 -4.74 -9.46 7.83
CA LYS A 12 -5.40 -8.89 8.99
C LYS A 12 -6.35 -7.75 8.60
N ALA A 13 -5.98 -6.90 7.65
CA ALA A 13 -6.83 -5.83 7.15
C ALA A 13 -8.12 -6.35 6.49
N PHE A 14 -8.13 -7.56 5.94
CA PHE A 14 -9.38 -8.17 5.46
C PHE A 14 -10.27 -8.71 6.58
N THR A 15 -9.67 -9.13 7.69
CA THR A 15 -10.36 -9.94 8.72
C THR A 15 -10.79 -9.12 9.94
N ILE A 16 -9.98 -8.14 10.36
CA ILE A 16 -10.19 -7.37 11.59
C ILE A 16 -10.75 -6.00 11.21
N LYS A 17 -12.01 -5.73 11.58
CA LYS A 17 -12.62 -4.41 11.38
C LYS A 17 -11.95 -3.33 12.24
N GLY A 18 -11.67 -2.17 11.66
CA GLY A 18 -10.95 -1.05 12.31
C GLY A 18 -9.43 -1.17 12.25
N PHE A 19 -8.89 -2.02 11.36
CA PHE A 19 -7.45 -2.14 11.13
C PHE A 19 -7.06 -1.50 9.80
N ASP A 20 -6.57 -0.27 9.87
CA ASP A 20 -6.01 0.42 8.72
C ASP A 20 -4.54 0.04 8.52
N LEU A 21 -4.19 -0.37 7.30
CA LEU A 21 -2.82 -0.69 6.92
C LEU A 21 -2.24 0.49 6.14
N LYS A 22 -1.15 1.08 6.64
CA LYS A 22 -0.39 2.10 5.91
C LYS A 22 1.05 1.67 5.79
N VAL A 23 1.54 1.54 4.57
CA VAL A 23 2.89 1.09 4.27
C VAL A 23 3.54 2.04 3.27
N GLU A 24 4.83 2.29 3.48
CA GLU A 24 5.67 3.10 2.60
C GLU A 24 6.84 2.26 2.11
N PHE A 25 7.01 2.17 0.80
CA PHE A 25 8.08 1.47 0.13
C PHE A 25 9.06 2.48 -0.49
N ARG A 26 10.35 2.18 -0.41
CA ARG A 26 11.42 3.00 -1.01
C ARG A 26 11.95 2.44 -2.31
N ASP A 27 11.71 1.16 -2.52
CA ASP A 27 12.12 0.42 -3.69
C ASP A 27 10.88 0.19 -4.58
N LEU A 28 11.05 0.45 -5.87
CA LEU A 28 9.93 0.45 -6.82
C LEU A 28 9.46 -0.97 -7.13
N GLU A 29 10.37 -1.94 -7.13
CA GLU A 29 10.05 -3.35 -7.32
C GLU A 29 9.17 -3.86 -6.18
N THR A 30 9.56 -3.63 -4.93
CA THR A 30 8.74 -4.02 -3.77
C THR A 30 7.43 -3.25 -3.67
N TRP A 31 7.37 -1.99 -4.11
CA TRP A 31 6.12 -1.25 -4.20
C TRP A 31 5.14 -1.87 -5.20
N ASP A 32 5.64 -2.20 -6.41
CA ASP A 32 4.84 -2.87 -7.43
C ASP A 32 4.39 -4.27 -6.97
N GLU A 33 5.30 -5.05 -6.38
CA GLU A 33 4.97 -6.36 -5.78
C GLU A 33 3.85 -6.22 -4.73
N ALA A 34 3.90 -5.20 -3.86
CA ALA A 34 2.90 -4.98 -2.81
C ALA A 34 1.52 -4.68 -3.37
N ILE A 35 1.46 -3.84 -4.41
CA ILE A 35 0.22 -3.50 -5.12
C ILE A 35 -0.35 -4.76 -5.77
N PHE A 36 0.47 -5.49 -6.52
CA PHE A 36 0.06 -6.71 -7.20
C PHE A 36 -0.46 -7.78 -6.24
N HIS A 37 0.25 -7.99 -5.12
CA HIS A 37 -0.14 -8.94 -4.09
C HIS A 37 -1.48 -8.56 -3.44
N THR A 38 -1.64 -7.28 -3.10
CA THR A 38 -2.88 -6.77 -2.49
C THR A 38 -4.07 -6.94 -3.43
N GLN A 39 -3.93 -6.58 -4.72
CA GLN A 39 -4.98 -6.79 -5.73
C GLN A 39 -5.29 -8.26 -5.95
N SER A 40 -4.28 -9.12 -5.98
CA SER A 40 -4.45 -10.57 -6.11
C SER A 40 -5.27 -11.14 -4.95
N LEU A 41 -4.99 -10.72 -3.71
CA LEU A 41 -5.75 -11.15 -2.54
C LEU A 41 -7.19 -10.62 -2.55
N LEU A 42 -7.38 -9.35 -2.92
CA LEU A 42 -8.71 -8.74 -3.08
C LEU A 42 -9.56 -9.51 -4.07
N SER A 43 -8.99 -9.86 -5.23
CA SER A 43 -9.68 -10.64 -6.26
C SER A 43 -9.93 -12.08 -5.82
N SER A 44 -8.95 -12.74 -5.19
CA SER A 44 -9.06 -14.13 -4.75
C SER A 44 -10.14 -14.30 -3.67
N ARG A 45 -10.25 -13.34 -2.75
CA ARG A 45 -11.26 -13.35 -1.68
C ARG A 45 -12.58 -12.70 -2.10
N ASN A 46 -12.69 -12.22 -3.33
CA ASN A 46 -13.87 -11.53 -3.87
C ASN A 46 -14.37 -10.41 -2.94
N VAL A 47 -13.43 -9.64 -2.39
CA VAL A 47 -13.71 -8.54 -1.46
C VAL A 47 -14.08 -7.31 -2.27
N SER A 48 -15.22 -6.68 -1.98
CA SER A 48 -15.57 -5.38 -2.54
C SER A 48 -14.65 -4.30 -1.99
N TYR A 49 -14.07 -3.49 -2.89
CA TYR A 49 -13.21 -2.37 -2.52
C TYR A 49 -13.39 -1.20 -3.48
N VAL A 50 -13.02 -0.01 -3.02
CA VAL A 50 -12.84 1.19 -3.84
C VAL A 50 -11.36 1.53 -3.83
N SER A 51 -10.75 1.70 -5.00
CA SER A 51 -9.36 2.12 -5.11
C SER A 51 -9.22 3.61 -5.46
N TYR A 52 -8.23 4.25 -4.86
CA TYR A 52 -7.79 5.61 -5.17
C TYR A 52 -6.32 5.59 -5.56
N HIS A 53 -6.00 6.16 -6.71
CA HIS A 53 -4.66 6.15 -7.28
C HIS A 53 -4.15 7.59 -7.34
N HIS A 54 -3.16 7.88 -6.52
CA HIS A 54 -2.33 9.08 -6.55
C HIS A 54 -0.97 8.77 -7.20
N THR A 55 -0.22 9.81 -7.59
CA THR A 55 1.04 9.70 -8.35
C THR A 55 2.04 8.69 -7.77
N PHE A 56 2.12 8.57 -6.44
CA PHE A 56 3.00 7.62 -5.76
C PHE A 56 2.28 6.85 -4.65
N THR A 57 0.95 6.87 -4.60
CA THR A 57 0.20 6.23 -3.52
C THR A 57 -1.02 5.55 -4.09
N VAL A 58 -1.25 4.31 -3.69
CA VAL A 58 -2.46 3.57 -4.02
C VAL A 58 -3.18 3.21 -2.74
N GLU A 59 -4.45 3.57 -2.64
CA GLU A 59 -5.29 3.34 -1.48
C GLU A 59 -6.45 2.43 -1.85
N TYR A 60 -6.76 1.45 -1.01
CA TYR A 60 -7.87 0.53 -1.14
C TYR A 60 -8.76 0.67 0.09
N LEU A 61 -9.94 1.23 -0.09
CA LEU A 61 -10.98 1.25 0.93
C LEU A 61 -11.82 -0.02 0.79
N LEU A 62 -11.72 -0.89 1.78
CA LEU A 62 -12.44 -2.16 1.85
C LEU A 62 -13.89 -1.92 2.32
N GLU A 63 -14.82 -2.79 1.91
CA GLU A 63 -16.22 -2.74 2.37
C GLU A 63 -16.37 -2.86 3.90
N ASN A 64 -15.43 -3.53 4.56
CA ASN A 64 -15.41 -3.63 6.03
C ASN A 64 -15.09 -2.27 6.72
N GLY A 65 -14.67 -1.25 5.96
CA GLY A 65 -14.33 0.08 6.42
C GLY A 65 -12.83 0.31 6.65
N ASN A 66 -12.00 -0.69 6.41
CA ASN A 66 -10.55 -0.58 6.56
C ASN A 66 -9.90 0.04 5.32
N LEU A 67 -8.85 0.83 5.53
CA LEU A 67 -8.05 1.41 4.48
C LEU A 67 -6.69 0.70 4.37
N ILE A 68 -6.33 0.25 3.17
CA ILE A 68 -4.98 -0.20 2.83
C ILE A 68 -4.33 0.89 1.97
N SER A 69 -3.33 1.59 2.49
CA SER A 69 -2.59 2.64 1.80
C SER A 69 -1.16 2.18 1.53
N ILE A 70 -0.79 2.12 0.25
CA ILE A 70 0.50 1.66 -0.25
C ILE A 70 1.18 2.84 -0.96
N SER A 71 2.15 3.46 -0.29
CA SER A 71 2.88 4.62 -0.81
C SER A 71 4.29 4.24 -1.26
N TYR A 72 4.76 4.89 -2.32
CA TYR A 72 6.14 4.87 -2.77
C TYR A 72 6.80 6.20 -2.42
N LYS A 73 7.93 6.13 -1.74
CA LYS A 73 8.77 7.29 -1.44
C LYS A 73 10.16 7.07 -2.02
N PRO A 74 10.48 7.70 -3.16
CA PRO A 74 11.81 7.58 -3.73
C PRO A 74 12.83 8.14 -2.73
N THR A 75 13.92 7.42 -2.51
CA THR A 75 15.04 7.80 -1.61
C THR A 75 15.83 9.03 -2.12
N GLY A 76 15.25 9.85 -3.00
CA GLY A 76 15.88 11.05 -3.58
C GLY A 76 15.04 12.32 -3.52
N ALA A 77 13.83 12.29 -2.97
CA ALA A 77 12.95 13.47 -2.90
C ALA A 77 13.08 14.27 -1.59
N GLY A 78 14.21 14.13 -0.87
CA GLY A 78 14.39 14.71 0.48
C GLY A 78 15.78 15.24 0.84
N ASP A 79 16.72 15.30 -0.11
CA ASP A 79 18.02 16.00 0.05
C ASP A 79 18.28 16.98 -1.11
N PHE A 80 17.21 17.49 -1.72
CA PHE A 80 17.27 18.77 -2.42
C PHE A 80 16.83 19.86 -1.43
N ASP A 81 17.66 20.07 -0.39
CA ASP A 81 17.68 21.32 0.34
C ASP A 81 18.14 22.40 -0.64
N GLY A 82 17.17 22.98 -1.35
CA GLY A 82 16.96 24.41 -1.56
C GLY A 82 18.15 25.38 -1.66
N GLN A 83 19.37 25.00 -2.05
CA GLN A 83 20.37 25.96 -2.53
C GLN A 83 20.06 26.29 -3.99
N GLY A 84 18.95 26.99 -4.18
CA GLY A 84 18.63 27.71 -5.41
C GLY A 84 18.64 29.20 -5.10
N TYR A 85 19.52 29.91 -5.82
CA TYR A 85 19.76 31.37 -5.91
C TYR A 85 20.78 31.98 -4.94
#